data_AF-A0A9D6XIR1-F1
#
_entry.id   AF-A0A9D6XIR1-F1
#
_cell.length_a   1.000
_cell.length_b   1.000
_cell.length_c   1.000
_cell.angle_alpha   90.00
_cell.angle_beta   90.00
_cell.angle_gamma   90.00
#
_symmetry.space_group_name_H-M   'P 1'
#
loop_
_entity.id
_entity.type
_entity.pdbx_description
1 polymer ?
#
loop_
_entity_poly.entity_id
_entity_poly.type
_entity_poly.pdbx_seq_one_letter_code
_entity_poly.pdbx_strand_id
1 'polypeptide(L)'
;MKGANDRKHVLAGLFIAAASGLALSCVLAAASGELALLLLLVLVLGFFLAGAVHFYYRWHLPLAESLGVIMDMADGKFDGTAPPTLLGDAVNQVSVNTQEAFLLVWNHTKDALGSVAGARESIAAHDEMAGAEILKNLDKLDEALAGIRDVISAFGFYGVHLVDEGGVADSCGCGTAHASRPD
;
A
#
# COMPACT_ATOMS: atom_id res chain seq x y z
N MET A 1 -9.19 25.43 9.02
CA MET A 1 -8.37 26.64 8.75
C MET A 1 -7.46 26.52 7.51
N LYS A 2 -7.37 25.36 6.82
CA LYS A 2 -6.50 25.16 5.63
C LYS A 2 -6.94 25.96 4.37
N GLY A 3 -8.26 26.12 4.14
CA GLY A 3 -8.79 26.75 2.92
C GLY A 3 -8.65 28.28 2.80
N ALA A 4 -8.26 28.99 3.86
CA ALA A 4 -8.00 30.44 3.79
C ALA A 4 -6.60 30.76 3.25
N ASN A 5 -5.65 29.83 3.39
CA ASN A 5 -4.29 30.01 2.90
C ASN A 5 -4.22 29.74 1.38
N ASP A 6 -4.93 28.73 0.89
CA ASP A 6 -4.98 28.38 -0.54
C ASP A 6 -5.55 29.53 -1.40
N ARG A 7 -6.58 30.26 -0.91
CA ARG A 7 -7.16 31.40 -1.66
C ARG A 7 -6.18 32.56 -1.83
N LYS A 8 -5.29 32.80 -0.86
CA LYS A 8 -4.28 33.87 -0.95
C LYS A 8 -3.21 33.53 -2.00
N HIS A 9 -2.79 32.27 -2.09
CA HIS A 9 -1.84 31.81 -3.10
C HIS A 9 -2.44 31.85 -4.52
N VAL A 10 -3.70 31.48 -4.67
CA VAL A 10 -4.40 31.57 -5.97
C VAL A 10 -4.55 33.02 -6.44
N LEU A 11 -4.96 33.94 -5.54
CA LEU A 11 -5.09 35.36 -5.87
C LEU A 11 -3.73 35.99 -6.20
N ALA A 12 -2.69 35.72 -5.40
CA ALA A 12 -1.34 36.22 -5.68
C ALA A 12 -0.80 35.70 -7.02
N GLY A 13 -1.03 34.43 -7.35
CA GLY A 13 -0.68 33.87 -8.65
C GLY A 13 -1.40 34.55 -9.82
N LEU A 14 -2.69 34.89 -9.64
CA LEU A 14 -3.48 35.58 -10.67
C LEU A 14 -2.98 37.01 -10.93
N PHE A 15 -2.62 37.75 -9.87
CA PHE A 15 -2.07 39.10 -9.99
C PHE A 15 -0.67 39.09 -10.63
N ILE A 16 0.18 38.13 -10.27
CA ILE A 16 1.50 37.97 -10.90
C ILE A 16 1.34 37.63 -12.38
N ALA A 17 0.44 36.70 -12.73
CA ALA A 17 0.18 36.35 -14.13
C ALA A 17 -0.35 37.54 -14.95
N ALA A 18 -1.28 38.32 -14.37
CA ALA A 18 -1.85 39.51 -15.02
C ALA A 18 -0.80 40.62 -15.22
N ALA A 19 0.00 40.92 -14.20
CA ALA A 19 1.07 41.92 -14.28
C ALA A 19 2.17 41.50 -15.27
N SER A 20 2.51 40.21 -15.30
CA SER A 20 3.48 39.66 -16.25
C SER A 20 2.97 39.76 -17.69
N GLY A 21 1.68 39.44 -17.93
CA GLY A 21 1.07 39.53 -19.25
C GLY A 21 1.00 40.96 -19.79
N LEU A 22 0.77 41.95 -18.93
CA LEU A 22 0.74 43.38 -19.29
C LEU A 22 2.14 43.95 -19.57
N ALA A 23 3.14 43.58 -18.77
CA ALA A 23 4.53 43.98 -19.04
C ALA A 23 5.04 43.38 -20.36
N LEU A 24 4.66 42.13 -20.63
CA LEU A 24 5.05 41.41 -21.83
C LEU A 24 4.42 41.99 -23.10
N SER A 25 3.14 42.41 -23.05
CA SER A 25 2.48 43.05 -24.19
C SER A 25 3.10 44.41 -24.52
N CYS A 26 3.52 45.19 -23.52
CA CYS A 26 4.25 46.44 -23.73
C CYS A 26 5.63 46.21 -24.38
N VAL A 27 6.36 45.16 -23.99
CA VAL A 27 7.68 44.84 -24.58
C VAL A 27 7.53 44.34 -26.02
N LEU A 28 6.52 43.52 -26.32
CA LEU A 28 6.22 43.08 -27.68
C LEU A 28 5.79 44.23 -28.60
N ALA A 29 5.06 45.22 -28.07
CA ALA A 29 4.64 46.40 -28.82
C ALA A 29 5.80 47.38 -29.13
N ALA A 30 6.86 47.37 -28.32
CA ALA A 30 8.02 48.24 -28.47
C ALA A 30 9.20 47.61 -29.25
N ALA A 31 9.14 46.30 -29.54
CA ALA A 31 10.18 45.56 -30.22
C ALA A 31 10.07 45.68 -31.76
N SER A 32 11.21 45.68 -32.46
CA SER A 32 11.23 45.54 -33.93
C SER A 32 10.62 44.19 -34.34
N GLY A 33 10.08 44.09 -35.56
CA GLY A 33 9.30 42.93 -36.01
C GLY A 33 10.01 41.57 -35.84
N GLU A 34 11.33 41.51 -36.04
CA GLU A 34 12.12 40.29 -35.83
C GLU A 34 12.30 39.93 -34.35
N LEU A 35 12.48 40.94 -33.49
CA LEU A 35 12.69 40.77 -32.05
C LEU A 35 11.38 40.41 -31.35
N ALA A 36 10.25 40.96 -31.81
CA ALA A 36 8.91 40.56 -31.39
C ALA A 36 8.60 39.09 -31.73
N LEU A 37 9.00 38.61 -32.91
CA LEU A 37 8.86 37.22 -33.33
C LEU A 37 9.68 36.26 -32.44
N LEU A 38 10.93 36.60 -32.15
CA LEU A 38 11.77 35.81 -31.24
C LEU A 38 11.19 35.76 -29.83
N LEU A 39 10.71 36.88 -29.29
CA LEU A 39 10.06 36.93 -27.98
C LEU A 39 8.79 36.07 -27.95
N LEU A 40 7.95 36.14 -28.99
CA LEU A 40 6.76 35.31 -29.10
C LEU A 40 7.11 33.81 -29.14
N LEU A 41 8.13 33.43 -29.90
CA LEU A 41 8.60 32.04 -29.98
C LEU A 41 9.06 31.53 -28.59
N VAL A 42 9.87 32.32 -27.88
CA VAL A 42 10.36 31.96 -26.53
C VAL A 42 9.19 31.79 -25.56
N LEU A 43 8.16 32.63 -25.65
CA LEU A 43 6.98 32.52 -24.81
C LEU A 43 6.17 31.27 -25.09
N VAL A 44 5.94 30.97 -26.37
CA VAL A 44 5.23 29.76 -26.79
C VAL A 44 5.97 28.52 -26.32
N LEU A 45 7.29 28.46 -26.55
CA LEU A 45 8.14 27.36 -26.07
C LEU A 45 8.13 27.26 -24.54
N GLY A 46 8.22 28.38 -23.83
CA GLY A 46 8.16 28.42 -22.38
C GLY A 46 6.82 27.91 -21.83
N PHE A 47 5.71 28.26 -22.48
CA PHE A 47 4.38 27.77 -22.13
C PHE A 47 4.26 26.25 -22.32
N PHE A 48 4.73 25.72 -23.46
CA PHE A 48 4.76 24.28 -23.70
C PHE A 48 5.67 23.54 -22.72
N LEU A 49 6.84 24.09 -22.40
CA LEU A 49 7.76 23.49 -21.44
C LEU A 49 7.14 23.47 -20.03
N ALA A 50 6.54 24.58 -19.60
CA ALA A 50 5.84 24.65 -18.32
C ALA A 50 4.66 23.67 -18.26
N GLY A 51 3.89 23.55 -19.36
CA GLY A 51 2.82 22.57 -19.49
C GLY A 51 3.32 21.13 -19.41
N ALA A 52 4.42 20.81 -20.10
CA ALA A 52 5.04 19.49 -20.07
C ALA A 52 5.57 19.13 -18.69
N VAL A 53 6.23 20.08 -18.00
CA VAL A 53 6.71 19.91 -16.63
C VAL A 53 5.53 19.69 -15.67
N HIS A 54 4.48 20.50 -15.79
CA HIS A 54 3.27 20.35 -14.97
C HIS A 54 2.61 18.98 -15.20
N PHE A 55 2.46 18.57 -16.47
CA PHE A 55 1.93 17.26 -16.82
C PHE A 55 2.77 16.12 -16.25
N TYR A 56 4.10 16.21 -16.38
CA TYR A 56 5.02 15.20 -15.89
C TYR A 56 4.90 15.00 -14.38
N TYR A 57 5.00 16.06 -13.59
CA TYR A 57 4.95 15.96 -12.13
C TYR A 57 3.55 15.72 -11.58
N ARG A 58 2.50 16.20 -12.25
CA ARG A 58 1.13 16.06 -11.73
C ARG A 58 0.49 14.73 -12.09
N TRP A 59 0.83 14.16 -13.24
CA TRP A 59 0.14 12.99 -13.79
C TRP A 59 1.08 11.83 -14.06
N HIS A 60 2.16 12.04 -14.81
CA HIS A 60 3.01 10.95 -15.27
C HIS A 60 3.80 10.30 -14.13
N LEU A 61 4.49 11.10 -13.31
CA LEU A 61 5.33 10.60 -12.23
C LEU A 61 4.52 9.82 -11.17
N PRO A 62 3.39 10.34 -10.64
CA PRO A 62 2.61 9.58 -9.67
C PRO A 62 2.00 8.29 -10.24
N LEU A 63 1.65 8.29 -11.53
CA LEU A 63 1.15 7.09 -12.21
C LEU A 63 2.25 6.03 -12.31
N ALA A 64 3.46 6.43 -12.71
CA ALA A 64 4.61 5.54 -12.82
C ALA A 64 5.00 4.94 -11.45
N GLU A 65 4.99 5.75 -10.39
CA GLU A 65 5.23 5.29 -9.01
C GLU A 65 4.15 4.29 -8.56
N SER A 66 2.88 4.60 -8.82
CA SER A 66 1.77 3.69 -8.46
C SER A 66 1.87 2.36 -9.22
N LEU A 67 2.23 2.39 -10.51
CA LEU A 67 2.45 1.20 -11.32
C LEU A 67 3.62 0.36 -10.79
N GLY A 68 4.70 1.01 -10.34
CA GLY A 68 5.83 0.32 -9.69
C GLY A 68 5.37 -0.48 -8.47
N VAL A 69 4.60 0.14 -7.58
CA VAL A 69 4.05 -0.54 -6.39
C VAL A 69 3.13 -1.70 -6.78
N ILE A 70 2.30 -1.55 -7.82
CA ILE A 70 1.44 -2.65 -8.30
C ILE A 70 2.27 -3.83 -8.80
N MET A 71 3.37 -3.57 -9.52
CA MET A 71 4.26 -4.63 -10.00
C MET A 71 4.96 -5.33 -8.84
N ASP A 72 5.44 -4.58 -7.83
CA ASP A 72 6.01 -5.14 -6.61
C ASP A 72 4.99 -6.02 -5.87
N MET A 73 3.73 -5.59 -5.76
CA MET A 73 2.64 -6.41 -5.18
C MET A 73 2.38 -7.70 -5.96
N ALA A 74 2.47 -7.66 -7.30
CA ALA A 74 2.32 -8.84 -8.14
C ALA A 74 3.47 -9.85 -7.94
N ASP A 75 4.66 -9.34 -7.63
CA ASP A 75 5.83 -10.14 -7.21
C ASP A 75 5.80 -10.52 -5.73
N GLY A 76 4.70 -10.19 -5.04
CA GLY A 76 4.46 -10.56 -3.65
C GLY A 76 5.07 -9.64 -2.60
N LYS A 77 5.52 -8.44 -2.98
CA LYS A 77 6.04 -7.42 -2.07
C LYS A 77 4.98 -6.36 -1.80
N PHE A 78 4.49 -6.33 -0.57
CA PHE A 78 3.42 -5.44 -0.14
C PHE A 78 3.92 -4.28 0.74
N ASP A 79 5.23 -4.10 0.85
CA ASP A 79 5.92 -3.06 1.63
C ASP A 79 6.09 -1.72 0.88
N GLY A 80 5.49 -1.57 -0.30
CA GLY A 80 5.46 -0.33 -1.06
C GLY A 80 4.32 0.60 -0.64
N THR A 81 4.54 1.91 -0.72
CA THR A 81 3.49 2.94 -0.58
C THR A 81 3.37 3.73 -1.88
N ALA A 82 2.20 3.71 -2.49
CA ALA A 82 1.88 4.51 -3.67
C ALA A 82 1.57 5.97 -3.29
N PRO A 83 1.83 6.94 -4.18
CA PRO A 83 1.62 8.37 -3.92
C PRO A 83 0.14 8.72 -3.68
N PRO A 84 -0.16 9.79 -2.89
CA PRO A 84 -1.51 10.15 -2.47
C PRO A 84 -2.34 10.73 -3.63
N THR A 85 -2.86 9.82 -4.44
CA THR A 85 -3.72 10.05 -5.61
C THR A 85 -4.87 9.06 -5.53
N LEU A 86 -5.96 9.28 -6.29
CA LEU A 86 -7.08 8.33 -6.28
C LEU A 86 -6.64 6.89 -6.59
N LEU A 87 -5.71 6.72 -7.54
CA LEU A 87 -5.15 5.42 -7.87
C LEU A 87 -4.24 4.91 -6.75
N GLY A 88 -3.32 5.73 -6.26
CA GLY A 88 -2.39 5.31 -5.20
C GLY A 88 -3.10 4.97 -3.89
N ASP A 89 -4.16 5.69 -3.51
CA ASP A 89 -4.99 5.38 -2.34
C ASP A 89 -5.67 4.02 -2.50
N ALA A 90 -6.19 3.72 -3.69
CA ALA A 90 -6.78 2.41 -4.00
C ALA A 90 -5.73 1.29 -3.97
N VAL A 91 -4.54 1.52 -4.52
CA VAL A 91 -3.42 0.56 -4.48
C VAL A 91 -3.00 0.28 -3.04
N ASN A 92 -2.84 1.33 -2.23
CA ASN A 92 -2.49 1.20 -0.83
C ASN A 92 -3.57 0.43 -0.05
N GLN A 93 -4.84 0.69 -0.30
CA GLN A 93 -5.94 -0.03 0.34
C GLN A 93 -5.97 -1.51 -0.04
N VAL A 94 -5.77 -1.83 -1.32
CA VAL A 94 -5.66 -3.22 -1.77
C VAL A 94 -4.47 -3.90 -1.10
N SER A 95 -3.30 -3.23 -1.04
CA SER A 95 -2.12 -3.75 -0.36
C SER A 95 -2.41 -4.09 1.10
N VAL A 96 -2.97 -3.16 1.86
CA VAL A 96 -3.31 -3.39 3.29
C VAL A 96 -4.31 -4.54 3.44
N ASN A 97 -5.39 -4.55 2.68
CA ASN A 97 -6.40 -5.61 2.76
C ASN A 97 -5.82 -7.00 2.43
N THR A 98 -4.92 -7.07 1.44
CA THR A 98 -4.23 -8.31 1.08
C THR A 98 -3.29 -8.77 2.19
N GLN A 99 -2.56 -7.85 2.84
CA GLN A 99 -1.72 -8.18 3.99
C GLN A 99 -2.55 -8.70 5.17
N GLU A 100 -3.69 -8.06 5.47
CA GLU A 100 -4.62 -8.51 6.51
C GLU A 100 -5.18 -9.90 6.22
N ALA A 101 -5.57 -10.16 4.97
CA ALA A 101 -6.05 -11.47 4.56
C ALA A 101 -4.97 -12.55 4.73
N PHE A 102 -3.73 -12.28 4.35
CA PHE A 102 -2.63 -13.23 4.56
C PHE A 102 -2.33 -13.48 6.03
N LEU A 103 -2.36 -12.45 6.88
CA LEU A 103 -2.21 -12.61 8.32
C LEU A 103 -3.34 -13.47 8.93
N LEU A 104 -4.57 -13.28 8.46
CA LEU A 104 -5.71 -14.08 8.92
C LEU A 104 -5.55 -15.56 8.52
N VAL A 105 -5.19 -15.83 7.27
CA VAL A 105 -4.94 -17.21 6.81
C VAL A 105 -3.77 -17.83 7.58
N TRP A 106 -2.70 -17.07 7.82
CA TRP A 106 -1.55 -17.52 8.61
C TRP A 106 -1.94 -17.96 10.02
N ASN A 107 -2.67 -17.08 10.75
CA ASN A 107 -3.09 -17.36 12.11
C ASN A 107 -4.00 -18.60 12.18
N HIS A 108 -4.98 -18.71 11.28
CA HIS A 108 -5.84 -19.90 11.24
C HIS A 108 -5.09 -21.18 10.85
N THR A 109 -4.09 -21.08 9.97
CA THR A 109 -3.25 -22.22 9.62
C THR A 109 -2.44 -22.69 10.82
N LYS A 110 -1.88 -21.74 11.61
CA LYS A 110 -1.17 -22.04 12.86
C LYS A 110 -2.07 -22.69 13.91
N ASP A 111 -3.28 -22.16 14.11
CA ASP A 111 -4.26 -22.71 15.06
C ASP A 111 -4.72 -24.12 14.65
N ALA A 112 -4.91 -24.34 13.35
CA ALA A 112 -5.27 -25.64 12.79
C ALA A 112 -4.14 -26.66 13.00
N LEU A 113 -2.88 -26.29 12.78
CA LEU A 113 -1.72 -27.15 13.05
C LEU A 113 -1.67 -27.56 14.53
N GLY A 114 -1.88 -26.61 15.44
CA GLY A 114 -1.96 -26.90 16.88
C GLY A 114 -3.09 -27.87 17.23
N SER A 115 -4.26 -27.69 16.62
CA SER A 115 -5.42 -28.57 16.81
C SER A 115 -5.19 -29.98 16.25
N VAL A 116 -4.52 -30.11 15.10
CA VAL A 116 -4.14 -31.40 14.50
C VAL A 116 -3.16 -32.15 15.39
N ALA A 117 -2.16 -31.45 15.95
CA ALA A 117 -1.21 -32.05 16.90
C ALA A 117 -1.92 -32.58 18.15
N GLY A 118 -2.84 -31.80 18.74
CA GLY A 118 -3.64 -32.24 19.90
C GLY A 118 -4.56 -33.42 19.59
N ALA A 119 -5.19 -33.43 18.41
CA ALA A 119 -6.01 -34.56 17.96
C ALA A 119 -5.19 -35.85 17.79
N ARG A 120 -3.97 -35.73 17.23
CA ARG A 120 -3.03 -36.84 17.08
C ARG A 120 -2.64 -37.45 18.43
N GLU A 121 -2.31 -36.62 19.42
CA GLU A 121 -1.98 -37.07 20.77
C GLU A 121 -3.15 -37.81 21.43
N SER A 122 -4.36 -37.27 21.31
CA SER A 122 -5.59 -37.88 21.85
C SER A 122 -5.91 -39.24 21.23
N ILE A 123 -5.75 -39.38 19.90
CA ILE A 123 -5.97 -40.64 19.17
C ILE A 123 -4.88 -41.66 19.48
N ALA A 124 -3.62 -41.25 19.58
CA ALA A 124 -2.53 -42.16 19.96
C ALA A 124 -2.73 -42.75 21.38
N ALA A 125 -3.47 -42.06 22.25
CA ALA A 125 -3.82 -42.54 23.58
C ALA A 125 -5.00 -43.55 23.60
N HIS A 126 -5.73 -43.75 22.49
CA HIS A 126 -6.92 -44.62 22.41
C HIS A 126 -6.82 -45.65 21.27
N ASP A 127 -6.95 -46.95 21.61
CA ASP A 127 -7.01 -48.18 20.78
C ASP A 127 -6.57 -48.11 19.29
N GLU A 128 -5.46 -48.79 18.96
CA GLU A 128 -4.65 -48.63 17.73
C GLU A 128 -5.36 -48.98 16.41
N MET A 129 -6.38 -49.84 16.39
CA MET A 129 -6.94 -50.35 15.12
C MET A 129 -7.96 -49.42 14.45
N ALA A 130 -8.66 -48.56 15.20
CA ALA A 130 -9.62 -47.59 14.64
C ALA A 130 -8.96 -46.25 14.29
N GLY A 131 -7.81 -45.94 14.89
CA GLY A 131 -7.10 -44.67 14.73
C GLY A 131 -6.29 -44.55 13.43
N ALA A 132 -5.91 -45.65 12.77
CA ALA A 132 -4.98 -45.62 11.64
C ALA A 132 -5.47 -44.78 10.44
N GLU A 133 -6.76 -44.86 10.09
CA GLU A 133 -7.33 -44.05 9.01
C GLU A 133 -7.44 -42.57 9.38
N ILE A 134 -7.74 -42.27 10.65
CA ILE A 134 -7.83 -40.90 11.15
C ILE A 134 -6.44 -40.27 11.21
N LEU A 135 -5.42 -40.99 11.69
CA LEU A 135 -4.03 -40.54 11.70
C LEU A 135 -3.54 -40.22 10.28
N LYS A 136 -3.84 -41.08 9.30
CA LYS A 136 -3.52 -40.83 7.90
C LYS A 136 -4.21 -39.57 7.35
N ASN A 137 -5.45 -39.29 7.77
CA ASN A 137 -6.15 -38.07 7.37
C ASN A 137 -5.55 -36.83 8.06
N LEU A 138 -5.09 -36.95 9.31
CA LEU A 138 -4.38 -35.88 10.01
C LEU A 138 -3.01 -35.59 9.38
N ASP A 139 -2.28 -36.61 8.90
CA ASP A 139 -1.03 -36.41 8.15
C ASP A 139 -1.26 -35.61 6.86
N LYS A 140 -2.31 -35.93 6.09
CA LYS A 140 -2.67 -35.17 4.89
C LYS A 140 -3.07 -33.73 5.21
N LEU A 141 -3.75 -33.52 6.32
CA LEU A 141 -4.16 -32.19 6.75
C LEU A 141 -2.94 -31.36 7.18
N ASP A 142 -1.99 -31.99 7.88
CA ASP A 142 -0.71 -31.37 8.26
C ASP A 142 0.10 -30.94 7.02
N GLU A 143 0.21 -31.83 6.01
CA GLU A 143 0.86 -31.53 4.73
C GLU A 143 0.18 -30.37 3.98
N ALA A 144 -1.15 -30.35 3.95
CA ALA A 144 -1.90 -29.26 3.31
C ALA A 144 -1.70 -27.91 4.04
N LEU A 145 -1.70 -27.91 5.37
CA LEU A 145 -1.48 -26.72 6.18
C LEU A 145 -0.03 -26.21 6.06
N ALA A 146 0.95 -27.11 5.99
CA ALA A 146 2.35 -26.77 5.69
C ALA A 146 2.48 -26.11 4.31
N GLY A 147 1.79 -26.62 3.29
CA GLY A 147 1.75 -25.99 1.97
C GLY A 147 1.18 -24.57 1.99
N ILE A 148 0.12 -24.33 2.76
CA ILE A 148 -0.45 -22.98 2.94
C ILE A 148 0.56 -22.04 3.63
N ARG A 149 1.24 -22.54 4.67
CA ARG A 149 2.30 -21.80 5.38
C ARG A 149 3.42 -21.38 4.42
N ASP A 150 3.89 -22.27 3.57
CA ASP A 150 4.97 -22.00 2.61
C ASP A 150 4.56 -20.94 1.58
N VAL A 151 3.34 -21.03 1.06
CA VAL A 151 2.79 -20.04 0.12
C VAL A 151 2.75 -18.65 0.76
N ILE A 152 2.25 -18.53 2.00
CA ILE A 152 2.16 -17.24 2.69
C ILE A 152 3.54 -16.67 3.01
N SER A 153 4.50 -17.54 3.39
CA SER A 153 5.86 -17.13 3.74
C SER A 153 6.66 -16.60 2.54
N ALA A 154 6.21 -16.88 1.31
CA ALA A 154 6.85 -16.37 0.10
C ALA A 154 6.60 -14.88 -0.15
N PHE A 155 5.63 -14.26 0.54
CA PHE A 155 5.27 -12.85 0.38
C PHE A 155 6.07 -11.95 1.33
N GLY A 156 6.51 -10.79 0.85
CA GLY A 156 7.22 -9.75 1.60
C GLY A 156 6.28 -8.70 2.17
N PHE A 157 6.33 -8.45 3.48
CA PHE A 157 5.44 -7.54 4.21
C PHE A 157 6.20 -6.33 4.78
N TYR A 158 5.49 -5.22 5.01
CA TYR A 158 6.01 -4.02 5.67
C TYR A 158 6.53 -4.35 7.08
N GLY A 159 7.82 -4.60 7.27
CA GLY A 159 8.49 -4.59 8.60
C GLY A 159 7.86 -5.47 9.70
N VAL A 160 6.80 -6.21 9.41
CA VAL A 160 6.40 -7.41 10.10
C VAL A 160 7.35 -8.45 9.55
N HIS A 161 8.60 -8.39 10.01
CA HIS A 161 9.18 -9.63 10.48
C HIS A 161 8.03 -10.33 11.19
N LEU A 162 7.63 -11.53 10.78
CA LEU A 162 6.72 -12.34 11.58
C LEU A 162 7.42 -12.47 12.93
N VAL A 163 7.19 -11.49 13.82
CA VAL A 163 7.93 -11.31 15.07
C VAL A 163 7.32 -12.35 15.96
N ASP A 164 7.97 -13.49 15.87
CA ASP A 164 7.86 -14.64 16.73
C ASP A 164 6.48 -15.29 16.85
N GLU A 165 6.58 -16.60 16.98
CA GLU A 165 5.51 -17.55 17.17
C GLU A 165 4.76 -17.37 18.52
N GLY A 166 4.75 -16.18 19.14
CA GLY A 166 4.10 -15.92 20.43
C GLY A 166 3.47 -14.53 20.66
N GLY A 167 3.53 -13.59 19.71
CA GLY A 167 3.19 -12.17 20.01
C GLY A 167 1.79 -11.65 19.68
N VAL A 168 1.01 -12.32 18.83
CA VAL A 168 -0.26 -11.76 18.28
C VAL A 168 -1.50 -12.12 19.13
N ALA A 169 -1.34 -12.90 20.20
CA ALA A 169 -2.45 -13.28 21.08
C ALA A 169 -3.01 -12.12 21.93
N ASP A 170 -2.25 -11.04 22.15
CA ASP A 170 -2.64 -9.94 23.05
C ASP A 170 -3.24 -8.70 22.35
N SER A 171 -3.20 -8.61 21.02
CA SER A 171 -3.72 -7.43 20.31
C SER A 171 -5.17 -7.56 19.84
N CYS A 172 -5.72 -8.77 19.79
CA CYS A 172 -7.15 -8.97 19.59
C CYS A 172 -7.82 -8.94 20.97
N GLY A 173 -8.19 -7.73 21.41
CA GLY A 173 -8.86 -7.48 22.68
C GLY A 173 -10.16 -8.28 22.83
N CYS A 174 -10.04 -9.53 23.28
CA CYS A 174 -11.06 -10.21 24.05
C CYS A 174 -10.74 -9.94 25.51
N GLY A 175 -11.39 -8.92 26.06
CA GLY A 175 -11.47 -8.76 27.50
C GLY A 175 -12.08 -10.01 28.11
N THR A 176 -11.24 -10.90 28.61
CA THR A 176 -11.62 -11.75 29.73
C THR A 176 -11.07 -11.06 30.96
N ALA A 177 -11.94 -10.28 31.59
CA ALA A 177 -11.82 -9.96 32.99
C ALA A 177 -11.86 -11.28 33.77
N HIS A 178 -10.71 -11.93 33.89
CA HIS A 178 -10.54 -12.95 34.92
C HIS A 178 -10.44 -12.20 36.24
N ALA A 179 -11.57 -12.16 36.94
CA ALA A 179 -11.69 -11.68 38.29
C ALA A 179 -10.60 -12.31 39.16
N SER A 180 -9.74 -11.44 39.69
CA SER A 180 -8.87 -11.75 40.83
C SER A 180 -9.77 -12.22 41.98
N ARG A 181 -9.64 -13.48 42.37
CA ARG A 181 -10.10 -13.96 43.66
C ARG A 181 -8.89 -13.98 44.58
N PRO A 182 -8.76 -13.06 45.54
CA PRO A 182 -7.79 -13.19 46.61
C PRO A 182 -8.29 -14.25 47.61
N ASP A 183 -7.32 -14.89 48.26
CA ASP A 183 -7.49 -15.87 49.34
C ASP A 183 -8.42 -15.40 50.46
#